data_AF-A0A3B1DLQ6-F1
#
_entry.id   AF-A0A3B1DLQ6-F1
#
_cell.length_a   1.000
_cell.length_b   1.000
_cell.length_c   1.000
_cell.angle_alpha   90.00
_cell.angle_beta   90.00
_cell.angle_gamma   90.00
#
_symmetry.space_group_name_H-M   'P 1'
#
loop_
_entity.id
_entity.type
_entity.pdbx_description
1 polymer ?
#
loop_
_entity_poly.entity_id
_entity_poly.type
_entity_poly.pdbx_seq_one_letter_code
_entity_poly.pdbx_strand_id
1 'polypeptide(L)'
;MANEDFHEVYVRGPVGDSYSYKTFKRDSIQCIDKNGTETFLVKKPSLEMRITEKNGKKTIFYFDRIQVIDDNIIGHQSRFAGSLTKTISIGSISLIEIQDGKKNFKYVEK
;
A
#
# COMPACT_ATOMS: atom_id res chain seq x y z
N MET A 1 -6.55 -19.15 6.54
CA MET A 1 -6.07 -17.77 6.67
C MET A 1 -4.54 -17.82 6.56
N ALA A 2 -3.96 -17.22 5.52
CA ALA A 2 -2.50 -17.18 5.42
C ALA A 2 -1.97 -16.35 6.59
N ASN A 3 -1.13 -16.97 7.42
CA ASN A 3 -0.45 -16.35 8.54
C ASN A 3 0.67 -15.47 7.97
N GLU A 4 0.32 -14.33 7.35
CA GLU A 4 1.32 -13.43 6.81
C GLU A 4 1.98 -12.67 7.96
N ASP A 5 3.28 -12.92 8.16
CA ASP A 5 4.08 -12.30 9.22
C ASP A 5 4.20 -10.79 8.99
N PHE A 6 3.43 -10.03 9.77
CA PHE A 6 3.65 -8.60 9.92
C PHE A 6 4.93 -8.35 10.72
N HIS A 7 5.70 -7.35 10.31
CA HIS A 7 6.78 -6.81 11.14
C HIS A 7 6.59 -5.31 11.33
N GLU A 8 7.14 -4.81 12.43
CA GLU A 8 7.19 -3.37 12.69
C GLU A 8 8.31 -2.73 11.88
N VAL A 9 8.00 -1.61 11.23
CA VAL A 9 8.98 -0.75 10.55
C VAL A 9 8.96 0.63 11.17
N TYR A 10 10.12 1.29 11.15
CA TYR A 10 10.28 2.68 11.53
C TYR A 10 10.45 3.51 10.27
N VAL A 11 9.77 4.64 10.21
CA VAL A 11 9.73 5.49 9.03
C VAL A 11 9.99 6.93 9.45
N ARG A 12 10.98 7.55 8.82
CA ARG A 12 11.26 8.97 8.95
C ARG A 12 10.46 9.75 7.92
N GLY A 13 9.69 10.72 8.38
CA GLY A 13 8.91 11.62 7.55
C GLY A 13 9.71 12.81 7.00
N PRO A 14 9.09 13.63 6.14
CA PRO A 14 9.75 14.70 5.43
C PRO A 14 10.35 15.79 6.34
N VAL A 15 9.78 15.98 7.54
CA VAL A 15 10.21 17.01 8.50
C VAL A 15 11.08 16.45 9.62
N GLY A 16 11.48 15.18 9.53
CA GLY A 16 12.35 14.51 10.51
C GLY A 16 11.59 13.81 11.65
N ASP A 17 10.28 13.93 11.65
CA ASP A 17 9.33 13.12 12.41
C ASP A 17 9.54 11.62 12.18
N SER A 18 9.36 10.80 13.21
CA SER A 18 9.53 9.34 13.14
C SER A 18 8.25 8.64 13.57
N TYR A 19 7.88 7.59 12.83
CA TYR A 19 6.68 6.80 13.06
C TYR A 19 6.99 5.32 12.98
N SER A 20 6.26 4.49 13.71
CA SER A 20 6.27 3.06 13.49
C SER A 20 4.91 2.53 13.06
N TYR A 21 4.92 1.50 12.24
CA TYR A 21 3.71 0.75 11.89
C TYR A 21 4.04 -0.68 11.45
N LYS A 22 3.02 -1.54 11.42
CA LYS A 22 3.13 -2.91 10.92
C LYS A 22 2.98 -2.96 9.40
N THR A 23 3.85 -3.71 8.75
CA THR A 23 3.83 -3.96 7.29
C THR A 23 4.16 -5.42 6.99
N PHE A 24 3.84 -5.85 5.77
CA PHE A 24 4.12 -7.20 5.30
C PHE A 24 5.63 -7.41 5.08
N LYS A 25 6.11 -8.61 5.43
CA LYS A 25 7.52 -9.01 5.25
C LYS A 25 7.96 -9.08 3.79
N ARG A 26 7.05 -9.27 2.85
CA ARG A 26 7.39 -9.32 1.41
C ARG A 26 7.90 -7.96 0.93
N ASP A 27 9.13 -7.93 0.41
CA ASP A 27 9.80 -6.69 0.03
C ASP A 27 9.66 -6.33 -1.45
N SER A 28 9.24 -7.27 -2.30
CA SER A 28 8.95 -6.98 -3.70
C SER A 28 7.91 -7.92 -4.30
N ILE A 29 7.29 -7.48 -5.40
CA ILE A 29 6.36 -8.27 -6.19
C ILE A 29 6.79 -8.11 -7.65
N GLN A 30 6.93 -9.23 -8.38
CA GLN A 30 7.12 -9.21 -9.83
C GLN A 30 5.79 -8.85 -10.50
N CYS A 31 5.80 -7.90 -11.41
CA CYS A 31 4.61 -7.47 -12.13
C CYS A 31 4.95 -7.08 -13.58
N ILE A 32 3.91 -6.85 -14.38
CA ILE A 32 4.02 -6.35 -15.74
C ILE A 32 3.55 -4.91 -15.74
N ASP A 33 4.36 -4.01 -16.28
CA ASP A 33 4.01 -2.60 -16.38
C ASP A 33 2.99 -2.35 -17.52
N LYS A 34 2.53 -1.09 -17.64
CA LYS A 34 1.56 -0.70 -18.67
C LYS A 34 2.05 -0.87 -20.11
N ASN A 35 3.35 -1.06 -20.32
CA ASN A 35 3.96 -1.25 -21.63
C ASN A 35 4.22 -2.75 -21.92
N GLY A 36 3.80 -3.66 -21.02
CA GLY A 36 4.05 -5.09 -21.16
C GLY A 36 5.43 -5.54 -20.68
N THR A 37 6.19 -4.68 -19.99
CA THR A 37 7.55 -4.99 -19.53
C THR A 37 7.50 -5.61 -18.13
N GLU A 38 8.21 -6.72 -17.93
CA GLU A 38 8.43 -7.27 -16.59
C GLU A 38 9.21 -6.29 -15.72
N THR A 39 8.71 -6.08 -14.50
CA THR A 39 9.32 -5.18 -13.53
C THR A 39 9.12 -5.70 -12.12
N PHE A 40 9.89 -5.16 -11.18
CA PHE A 40 9.75 -5.46 -9.77
C PHE A 40 9.24 -4.22 -9.04
N LEU A 41 8.07 -4.36 -8.44
CA LEU A 41 7.54 -3.37 -7.52
C LEU A 41 8.18 -3.60 -6.15
N VAL A 42 9.22 -2.83 -5.83
CA VAL A 42 9.91 -2.86 -4.53
C VAL A 42 9.11 -2.06 -3.51
N LYS A 43 8.80 -2.68 -2.36
CA LYS A 43 8.09 -2.08 -1.23
C LYS A 43 8.80 -0.80 -0.79
N LYS A 44 8.05 0.31 -0.73
CA LYS A 44 8.51 1.60 -0.19
C LYS A 44 7.38 2.24 0.58
N PRO A 45 7.69 3.05 1.61
CA PRO A 45 6.66 3.76 2.35
C PRO A 45 5.98 4.81 1.48
N SER A 46 6.57 5.24 0.36
CA SER A 46 6.00 6.20 -0.58
C SER A 46 5.03 5.60 -1.61
N LEU A 47 4.96 4.27 -1.75
CA LEU A 47 4.07 3.63 -2.70
C LEU A 47 2.61 3.73 -2.28
N GLU A 48 1.76 4.03 -3.26
CA GLU A 48 0.33 4.18 -3.09
C GLU A 48 -0.41 3.28 -4.09
N MET A 49 -1.47 2.62 -3.61
CA MET A 49 -2.49 2.01 -4.46
C MET A 49 -3.64 3.01 -4.59
N ARG A 50 -3.98 3.35 -5.83
CA ARG A 50 -5.14 4.17 -6.16
C ARG A 50 -6.22 3.27 -6.75
N ILE A 51 -7.38 3.28 -6.13
CA ILE A 51 -8.55 2.53 -6.58
C ILE A 51 -9.59 3.52 -7.06
N THR A 52 -10.06 3.33 -8.29
CA THR A 52 -11.25 3.99 -8.81
C THR A 52 -12.38 2.95 -8.83
N GLU A 53 -13.47 3.26 -8.14
CA GLU A 53 -14.70 2.46 -8.11
C GLU A 53 -15.57 2.79 -9.34
N LYS A 54 -16.46 1.88 -9.75
CA LYS A 54 -17.35 2.05 -10.93
C LYS A 54 -18.25 3.28 -10.86
N ASN A 55 -18.54 3.78 -9.66
CA ASN A 55 -19.27 5.03 -9.42
C ASN A 55 -18.38 6.29 -9.51
N GLY A 56 -17.12 6.16 -9.92
CA GLY A 56 -16.15 7.25 -10.03
C GLY A 56 -15.45 7.64 -8.72
N LYS A 57 -15.81 7.03 -7.58
CA LYS A 57 -15.17 7.30 -6.29
C LYS A 57 -13.72 6.84 -6.31
N LYS A 58 -12.80 7.70 -5.86
CA LYS A 58 -11.37 7.42 -5.76
C LYS A 58 -10.96 7.19 -4.31
N THR A 59 -10.20 6.14 -4.07
CA THR A 59 -9.61 5.81 -2.77
C THR A 59 -8.11 5.59 -2.92
N ILE A 60 -7.32 6.09 -1.98
CA ILE A 60 -5.87 5.89 -1.93
C ILE A 60 -5.52 5.10 -0.68
N PHE A 61 -4.71 4.05 -0.86
CA PHE A 61 -4.14 3.23 0.20
C PHE A 61 -2.62 3.25 0.15
N TYR A 62 -1.98 3.04 1.30
CA TYR A 62 -0.54 2.77 1.37
C TYR A 62 -0.26 1.32 0.97
N PHE A 63 0.53 1.14 -0.09
CA PHE A 63 0.68 -0.15 -0.74
C PHE A 63 1.27 -1.23 0.18
N ASP A 64 2.17 -0.83 1.07
CA ASP A 64 2.84 -1.69 2.05
C ASP A 64 1.91 -2.15 3.20
N ARG A 65 0.64 -1.76 3.17
CA ARG A 65 -0.37 -2.07 4.18
C ARG A 65 -1.70 -2.48 3.54
N ILE A 66 -1.64 -3.29 2.48
CA ILE A 66 -2.81 -3.79 1.75
C ILE A 66 -2.91 -5.29 1.90
N GLN A 67 -4.14 -5.76 2.09
CA GLN A 67 -4.50 -7.16 2.04
C GLN A 67 -5.52 -7.40 0.93
N VAL A 68 -5.32 -8.48 0.20
CA VAL A 68 -6.34 -9.03 -0.71
C VAL A 68 -6.82 -10.32 -0.07
N ILE A 69 -8.08 -10.35 0.34
CA ILE A 69 -8.72 -11.51 0.97
C ILE A 69 -10.02 -11.77 0.24
N ASP A 70 -10.13 -12.97 -0.35
CA ASP A 70 -11.24 -13.35 -1.20
C ASP A 70 -11.50 -12.27 -2.28
N ASP A 71 -12.72 -11.74 -2.34
CA ASP A 71 -13.14 -10.71 -3.30
C ASP A 71 -12.97 -9.27 -2.76
N ASN A 72 -12.12 -9.06 -1.75
CA ASN A 72 -11.98 -7.78 -1.07
C ASN A 72 -10.53 -7.29 -0.99
N ILE A 73 -10.37 -5.98 -1.16
CA ILE A 73 -9.15 -5.24 -0.85
C ILE A 73 -9.35 -4.49 0.46
N ILE A 74 -8.52 -4.77 1.46
CA ILE A 74 -8.49 -4.07 2.75
C ILE A 74 -7.22 -3.24 2.77
N GLY A 75 -7.35 -1.92 2.96
CA GLY A 75 -6.20 -1.01 2.95
C GLY A 75 -6.29 0.08 4.00
N HIS A 76 -5.13 0.60 4.38
CA HIS A 76 -5.02 1.75 5.29
C HIS A 76 -4.94 3.07 4.53
N GLN A 77 -5.78 4.03 4.89
CA GLN A 77 -5.81 5.38 4.29
C GLN A 77 -4.90 6.39 5.00
N SER A 78 -4.50 6.09 6.25
CA SER A 78 -3.65 6.95 7.06
C SER A 78 -2.42 6.20 7.57
N ARG A 79 -1.26 6.88 7.57
CA ARG A 79 -0.04 6.39 8.22
C ARG A 79 -0.12 6.53 9.73
N PHE A 80 -0.83 7.57 10.20
CA PHE A 80 -0.87 7.99 11.61
C PHE A 80 -2.07 7.41 12.37
N ALA A 81 -3.20 7.29 11.69
CA ALA A 81 -4.41 6.71 12.25
C ALA A 81 -4.55 5.26 11.76
N GLY A 82 -3.95 4.33 12.51
CA GLY A 82 -3.99 2.90 12.17
C GLY A 82 -5.39 2.32 12.05
N SER A 83 -6.41 2.96 12.63
CA SER A 83 -7.82 2.59 12.59
C SER A 83 -8.56 2.99 11.30
N LEU A 84 -7.96 3.81 10.43
CA LEU A 84 -8.57 4.17 9.15
C LEU A 84 -8.29 3.09 8.09
N THR A 85 -8.87 1.91 8.33
CA THR A 85 -8.96 0.82 7.36
C THR A 85 -10.24 0.95 6.56
N LYS A 86 -10.16 0.70 5.25
CA LYS A 86 -11.34 0.60 4.38
C LYS A 86 -11.27 -0.69 3.58
N THR A 87 -12.42 -1.35 3.48
CA THR A 87 -12.62 -2.52 2.63
C THR A 87 -13.32 -2.09 1.34
N ILE A 88 -12.83 -2.56 0.20
CA ILE A 88 -13.43 -2.35 -1.13
C ILE A 88 -13.58 -3.70 -1.81
N SER A 89 -14.79 -4.01 -2.27
CA SER A 89 -15.03 -5.22 -3.06
C SER A 89 -14.40 -5.07 -4.44
N ILE A 90 -13.66 -6.08 -4.89
CA ILE A 90 -13.02 -6.10 -6.21
C ILE A 90 -14.06 -5.93 -7.32
N GLY A 91 -15.26 -6.49 -7.16
CA GLY A 91 -16.36 -6.35 -8.12
C GLY A 91 -16.85 -4.91 -8.33
N SER A 92 -16.58 -3.98 -7.41
CA SER A 92 -16.93 -2.56 -7.54
C SER A 92 -15.83 -1.72 -8.19
N ILE A 93 -14.66 -2.29 -8.45
CA ILE A 93 -13.49 -1.56 -8.96
C ILE A 93 -13.54 -1.47 -10.49
N SER A 94 -13.20 -0.29 -11.02
CA SER A 94 -13.02 -0.05 -12.46
C SER A 94 -11.55 0.08 -12.84
N LEU A 95 -10.69 0.55 -11.93
CA LEU A 95 -9.26 0.71 -12.17
C LEU A 95 -8.46 0.62 -10.86
N ILE A 96 -7.33 -0.07 -10.92
CA ILE A 96 -6.29 -0.08 -9.87
C ILE A 96 -5.00 0.43 -10.49
N GLU A 97 -4.38 1.41 -9.84
CA GLU A 97 -3.08 1.94 -10.23
C GLU A 97 -2.12 1.88 -9.05
N ILE A 98 -0.89 1.43 -9.28
CA ILE A 98 0.19 1.56 -8.31
C ILE A 98 1.15 2.64 -8.77
N GLN A 99 1.53 3.51 -7.85
CA GLN A 99 2.45 4.61 -8.16
C GLN A 99 3.27 5.02 -6.94
N ASP A 100 4.43 5.60 -7.22
CA ASP A 100 5.22 6.28 -6.20
C ASP A 100 4.64 7.67 -5.96
N GLY A 101 4.06 7.88 -4.78
CA GLY A 101 3.53 9.18 -4.38
C GLY A 101 4.61 10.24 -4.17
N LYS A 102 5.90 9.86 -4.27
CA LYS A 102 7.10 10.71 -4.08
C LYS A 102 7.14 11.42 -2.73
N LYS A 103 6.36 10.94 -1.75
CA LYS A 103 6.43 11.44 -0.38
C LYS A 103 7.79 11.06 0.19
N ASN A 104 8.51 12.02 0.77
CA ASN A 104 9.85 11.82 1.33
C ASN A 104 9.83 11.06 2.66
N PHE A 105 9.21 9.88 2.66
CA PHE A 105 9.25 8.92 3.75
C PHE A 105 10.32 7.88 3.43
N LYS A 106 11.08 7.48 4.45
CA LYS A 106 12.13 6.46 4.30
C LYS A 106 12.04 5.48 5.45
N TYR A 107 12.15 4.18 5.15
CA TYR A 107 12.40 3.20 6.20
C TYR A 107 13.75 3.51 6.85
N VAL A 108 13.81 3.43 8.17
CA VAL A 108 15.02 3.66 8.96
C VAL A 108 15.21 2.48 9.91
N GLU A 109 16.47 2.14 10.18
CA GLU A 109 16.83 1.26 11.29
C GLU A 109 16.61 2.02 12.61
N LYS A 110 16.27 1.28 13.66
CA LYS A 110 16.07 1.84 15.00
C LYS A 110 17.40 1.95 15.72
#